data_AF-A0A8S1EEV4-F1
#
_entry.id   AF-A0A8S1EEV4-F1
#
_cell.length_a   1.000
_cell.length_b   1.000
_cell.length_c   1.000
_cell.angle_alpha   90.00
_cell.angle_beta   90.00
_cell.angle_gamma   90.00
#
_symmetry.space_group_name_H-M   'P 1'
#
loop_
_entity.id
_entity.type
_entity.pdbx_description
1 polymer ?
#
loop_
_entity_poly.entity_id
_entity_poly.type
_entity_poly.pdbx_seq_one_letter_code
_entity_poly.pdbx_strand_id
1 'polypeptide(L)'
;MVGIIFGLVTTISGIVGVFIGNLIAQALLFGWCGKTFKTRRAHSIAAGIGSLISIPCLFIVFIFGYTSEMLIWILCAIAITGLCFNWSLNVEVLNFVVAPERRSTAFSYLTSSSHLFGDASGPYIIGAISDAIQAKHPNIPEWNYKSLAYASLLSPCLMIVSTVLYFCAAVMFLRDANKLDLELKQQEENDKIDGQIAGHWDDVGDDQLSTKI
;
A
#
# COMPACT_ATOMS: atom_id res chain seq x y z
N MET A 1 -15.59 -10.22 29.56
CA MET A 1 -14.38 -9.45 29.94
C MET A 1 -13.31 -9.47 28.86
N VAL A 2 -13.02 -10.64 28.27
CA VAL A 2 -12.02 -10.82 27.18
C VAL A 2 -12.23 -9.86 25.98
N GLY A 3 -13.47 -9.63 25.55
CA GLY A 3 -13.76 -8.74 24.42
C GLY A 3 -13.40 -7.26 24.64
N ILE A 4 -13.45 -6.75 25.87
CA ILE A 4 -13.08 -5.36 26.18
C ILE A 4 -11.56 -5.21 26.12
N ILE A 5 -10.82 -6.18 26.67
CA ILE A 5 -9.36 -6.20 26.61
C ILE A 5 -8.89 -6.30 25.16
N PHE A 6 -9.57 -7.13 24.35
CA PHE A 6 -9.31 -7.27 22.91
C PHE A 6 -9.55 -5.99 22.15
N GLY A 7 -10.70 -5.33 22.39
CA GLY A 7 -11.00 -4.04 21.77
C GLY A 7 -9.98 -2.97 22.15
N LEU A 8 -9.57 -2.89 23.42
CA LEU A 8 -8.62 -1.89 23.90
C LEU A 8 -7.22 -2.10 23.33
N VAL A 9 -6.70 -3.33 23.33
CA VAL A 9 -5.40 -3.67 22.72
C VAL A 9 -5.43 -3.34 21.23
N THR A 10 -6.47 -3.75 20.51
CA THR A 10 -6.64 -3.47 19.07
C THR A 10 -6.68 -1.98 18.77
N THR A 11 -7.37 -1.20 19.59
CA THR A 11 -7.47 0.26 19.42
C THR A 11 -6.12 0.94 19.60
N ILE A 12 -5.39 0.58 20.66
CA ILE A 12 -4.05 1.14 20.92
C ILE A 12 -3.09 0.75 19.79
N SER A 13 -3.05 -0.53 19.40
CA SER A 13 -2.23 -1.01 18.28
C SER A 13 -2.58 -0.31 16.96
N GLY A 14 -3.86 -0.07 16.69
CA GLY A 14 -4.29 0.66 15.51
C GLY A 14 -3.81 2.11 15.48
N ILE A 15 -3.97 2.84 16.58
CA ILE A 15 -3.48 4.22 16.71
C ILE A 15 -1.96 4.27 16.51
N VAL A 16 -1.23 3.38 17.19
CA VAL A 16 0.23 3.27 17.07
C VAL A 16 0.63 2.93 15.63
N GLY A 17 -0.05 2.01 14.97
CA GLY A 17 0.21 1.63 13.57
C GLY A 17 0.04 2.78 12.59
N VAL A 18 -1.03 3.57 12.72
CA VAL A 18 -1.26 4.75 11.88
C VAL A 18 -0.22 5.83 12.15
N PHE A 19 0.14 6.08 13.42
CA PHE A 19 1.18 7.05 13.77
C PHE A 19 2.55 6.66 13.20
N ILE A 20 2.95 5.40 13.36
CA ILE A 20 4.21 4.87 12.80
C ILE A 20 4.15 4.92 11.27
N GLY A 21 3.01 4.61 10.66
CA GLY A 21 2.75 4.70 9.22
C GLY A 21 3.07 6.08 8.66
N ASN A 22 2.38 7.06 9.22
CA ASN A 22 2.52 8.46 8.84
C ASN A 22 3.93 8.99 9.14
N LEU A 23 4.55 8.59 10.26
CA LEU A 23 5.93 8.97 10.58
C LEU A 23 6.93 8.41 9.56
N ILE A 24 6.79 7.15 9.15
CA ILE A 24 7.69 6.52 8.17
C ILE A 24 7.51 7.16 6.79
N ALA A 25 6.28 7.39 6.35
CA ALA A 25 6.00 8.11 5.11
C ALA A 25 6.55 9.54 5.14
N GLN A 26 6.30 10.31 6.21
CA GLN A 26 6.85 11.65 6.38
C GLN A 26 8.38 11.64 6.44
N ALA A 27 9.00 10.70 7.15
CA ALA A 27 10.45 10.59 7.23
C ALA A 27 11.10 10.36 5.85
N LEU A 28 10.40 9.65 4.95
CA LEU A 28 10.87 9.39 3.60
C LEU A 28 10.56 10.56 2.62
N LEU A 29 9.48 11.32 2.86
CA LEU A 29 9.18 12.59 2.16
C LEU A 29 10.15 13.72 2.53
N PHE A 30 10.41 13.92 3.83
CA PHE A 30 11.30 14.98 4.35
C PHE A 30 12.79 14.60 4.34
N GLY A 31 13.12 13.34 4.00
CA GLY A 31 14.52 12.92 3.80
C GLY A 31 15.35 12.82 5.08
N TRP A 32 14.71 12.65 6.24
CA TRP A 32 15.41 12.55 7.53
C TRP A 32 16.30 11.28 7.61
N CYS A 33 16.01 10.26 6.79
CA CYS A 33 16.81 9.04 6.63
C CYS A 33 17.79 9.07 5.43
N GLY A 34 18.30 10.26 5.06
CA GLY A 34 19.44 10.42 4.16
C GLY A 34 19.11 10.67 2.68
N LYS A 35 19.97 11.47 2.02
CA LYS A 35 19.87 11.94 0.62
C LYS A 35 19.63 10.84 -0.43
N THR A 36 20.03 9.59 -0.16
CA THR A 36 19.89 8.44 -1.07
C THR A 36 18.46 7.89 -1.15
N PHE A 37 17.64 8.10 -0.10
CA PHE A 37 16.24 7.68 -0.03
C PHE A 37 15.25 8.76 -0.44
N LYS A 38 15.72 9.85 -1.06
CA LYS A 38 14.84 10.84 -1.70
C LYS A 38 14.29 10.24 -2.98
N THR A 39 13.38 9.29 -2.84
CA THR A 39 12.71 8.73 -4.00
C THR A 39 11.29 8.39 -3.66
N ARG A 40 10.43 8.78 -4.58
CA ARG A 40 9.02 8.42 -4.77
C ARG A 40 8.72 6.90 -4.72
N ARG A 41 9.74 6.08 -4.42
CA ARG A 41 9.80 4.61 -4.24
C ARG A 41 9.53 4.16 -2.80
N ALA A 42 9.52 5.10 -1.87
CA ALA A 42 9.51 4.83 -0.44
C ALA A 42 8.26 4.08 0.04
N HIS A 43 7.07 4.58 -0.31
CA HIS A 43 5.81 4.14 0.29
C HIS A 43 5.46 2.69 0.00
N SER A 44 5.65 2.21 -1.24
CA SER A 44 5.36 0.81 -1.60
C SER A 44 6.35 -0.19 -0.98
N ILE A 45 7.62 0.20 -0.81
CA ILE A 45 8.63 -0.63 -0.13
C ILE A 45 8.31 -0.69 1.37
N ALA A 46 7.98 0.44 1.98
CA ALA A 46 7.56 0.49 3.37
C ALA A 46 6.32 -0.40 3.61
N ALA A 47 5.29 -0.29 2.76
CA ALA A 47 4.09 -1.13 2.83
C ALA A 47 4.41 -2.62 2.65
N GLY A 48 5.34 -2.95 1.76
CA GLY A 48 5.85 -4.31 1.59
C GLY A 48 6.51 -4.86 2.86
N ILE A 49 7.40 -4.09 3.51
CA ILE A 49 8.08 -4.50 4.75
C ILE A 49 7.09 -4.67 5.90
N GLY A 50 6.14 -3.74 6.06
CA GLY A 50 5.10 -3.84 7.09
C GLY A 50 4.21 -5.08 6.89
N SER A 51 3.85 -5.38 5.64
CA SER A 51 3.05 -6.56 5.30
C SER A 51 3.86 -7.86 5.48
N LEU A 52 5.15 -7.85 5.14
CA LEU A 52 6.06 -8.99 5.33
C LEU A 52 6.19 -9.39 6.81
N ILE A 53 6.12 -8.43 7.73
CA ILE A 53 6.15 -8.68 9.17
C ILE A 53 4.77 -9.14 9.68
N SER A 54 3.68 -8.57 9.16
CA SER A 54 2.32 -8.95 9.55
C SER A 54 1.91 -10.36 9.09
N ILE A 55 2.33 -10.81 7.91
CA ILE A 55 1.99 -12.15 7.39
C ILE A 55 2.37 -13.30 8.34
N PRO A 56 3.65 -13.46 8.74
CA PRO A 56 4.04 -14.56 9.62
C PRO A 56 3.38 -14.42 11.00
N CYS A 57 3.20 -13.18 11.50
CA CYS A 57 2.48 -12.95 12.75
C CYS A 57 1.02 -13.43 12.68
N LEU A 58 0.28 -13.06 11.63
CA LEU A 58 -1.10 -13.52 11.41
C LEU A 58 -1.18 -15.04 11.24
N PHE A 59 -0.25 -15.62 10.48
CA PHE A 59 -0.22 -17.05 10.26
C PHE A 59 0.00 -17.83 11.57
N ILE A 60 0.91 -17.35 12.42
CA ILE A 60 1.17 -17.94 13.74
C ILE A 60 -0.05 -17.79 14.65
N VAL A 61 -0.76 -16.65 14.61
CA VAL A 61 -2.00 -16.44 15.40
C VAL A 61 -3.07 -17.49 15.08
N PHE A 62 -3.28 -17.81 13.79
CA PHE A 62 -4.29 -18.80 13.41
C PHE A 62 -3.89 -20.24 13.72
N ILE A 63 -2.60 -20.60 13.61
CA ILE A 63 -2.12 -21.96 13.91
C ILE A 63 -2.01 -22.22 15.41
N PHE A 64 -1.47 -21.26 16.17
CA PHE A 64 -1.17 -21.40 17.60
C PHE A 64 -2.24 -20.78 18.50
N GLY A 65 -3.43 -20.53 17.96
CA GLY A 65 -4.55 -19.89 18.66
C GLY A 65 -4.99 -20.55 19.97
N TYR A 66 -4.57 -21.80 20.22
CA TYR A 66 -4.91 -22.57 21.43
C TYR A 66 -3.73 -22.73 22.40
N THR A 67 -2.54 -22.24 22.05
CA THR A 67 -1.28 -22.71 22.66
C THR A 67 -0.74 -21.79 23.75
N SER A 68 -1.02 -20.48 23.71
CA SER A 68 -0.72 -19.53 24.80
C SER A 68 -1.44 -18.19 24.58
N GLU A 69 -2.36 -17.82 25.49
CA GLU A 69 -3.16 -16.58 25.38
C GLU A 69 -2.27 -15.34 25.22
N MET A 70 -1.28 -15.15 26.11
CA MET A 70 -0.39 -13.97 26.10
C MET A 70 0.35 -13.76 24.78
N LEU A 71 0.78 -14.86 24.14
CA LEU A 71 1.52 -14.81 22.88
C LEU A 71 0.62 -14.27 21.76
N ILE A 72 -0.62 -14.76 21.70
CA ILE A 72 -1.63 -14.36 20.72
C ILE A 72 -1.92 -12.86 20.83
N TRP A 73 -2.05 -12.34 22.05
CA TRP A 73 -2.27 -10.90 22.27
C TRP A 73 -1.17 -10.03 21.65
N ILE A 74 0.09 -10.40 21.86
CA ILE A 74 1.26 -9.66 21.33
C ILE A 74 1.34 -9.81 19.80
N LEU A 75 1.22 -11.03 19.28
CA LEU A 75 1.26 -11.29 17.84
C LEU A 75 0.09 -10.62 17.10
N CYS A 76 -1.10 -10.60 17.69
CA CYS A 76 -2.27 -9.92 17.15
C CYS A 76 -2.05 -8.41 17.14
N ALA A 77 -1.51 -7.83 18.22
CA ALA A 77 -1.15 -6.41 18.27
C ALA A 77 -0.16 -6.03 17.15
N ILE A 78 0.89 -6.84 16.92
CA ILE A 78 1.87 -6.61 15.84
C ILE A 78 1.20 -6.73 14.47
N ALA A 79 0.39 -7.77 14.25
CA ALA A 79 -0.33 -7.98 13.01
C ALA A 79 -1.25 -6.80 12.66
N ILE A 80 -2.05 -6.34 13.63
CA ILE A 80 -2.95 -5.18 13.50
C ILE A 80 -2.14 -3.91 13.23
N THR A 81 -1.03 -3.71 13.94
CA THR A 81 -0.14 -2.56 13.73
C THR A 81 0.35 -2.50 12.28
N GLY A 82 0.83 -3.62 11.73
CA GLY A 82 1.29 -3.68 10.33
C GLY A 82 0.17 -3.56 9.28
N LEU A 83 -1.05 -4.03 9.60
CA LEU A 83 -2.24 -3.81 8.76
C LEU A 83 -2.63 -2.31 8.73
N CYS A 84 -2.73 -1.67 9.88
CA CYS A 84 -3.04 -0.24 10.00
C CYS A 84 -1.94 0.64 9.41
N PHE A 85 -0.69 0.19 9.50
CA PHE A 85 0.44 0.82 8.84
C PHE A 85 0.30 0.83 7.31
N ASN A 86 -0.10 -0.30 6.71
CA ASN A 86 -0.34 -0.40 5.26
C ASN A 86 -1.46 0.57 4.82
N TRP A 87 -2.54 0.64 5.60
CA TRP A 87 -3.63 1.59 5.35
C TRP A 87 -3.15 3.04 5.33
N SER A 88 -2.36 3.47 6.33
CA SER A 88 -1.80 4.83 6.40
C SER A 88 -1.02 5.17 5.13
N LEU A 89 -0.13 4.27 4.70
CA LEU A 89 0.69 4.49 3.51
C LEU A 89 -0.13 4.65 2.23
N ASN A 90 -1.21 3.88 2.06
CA ASN A 90 -2.11 4.04 0.91
C ASN A 90 -2.80 5.40 0.90
N VAL A 91 -3.25 5.88 2.06
CA VAL A 91 -3.81 7.24 2.19
C VAL A 91 -2.77 8.27 1.79
N GLU A 92 -1.52 8.07 2.17
CA GLU A 92 -0.44 9.04 1.96
C GLU A 92 0.09 9.05 0.52
N VAL A 93 0.00 7.94 -0.21
CA VAL A 93 0.18 7.92 -1.67
C VAL A 93 -0.98 8.62 -2.37
N LEU A 94 -2.23 8.39 -1.93
CA LEU A 94 -3.40 9.09 -2.49
C LEU A 94 -3.30 10.61 -2.28
N ASN A 95 -2.87 11.03 -1.08
CA ASN A 95 -2.59 12.43 -0.72
C ASN A 95 -1.58 13.11 -1.66
N PHE A 96 -0.71 12.32 -2.31
CA PHE A 96 0.33 12.81 -3.21
C PHE A 96 -0.14 12.90 -4.68
N VAL A 97 -1.04 12.01 -5.12
CA VAL A 97 -1.47 11.95 -6.53
C VAL A 97 -2.73 12.74 -6.84
N VAL A 98 -3.57 13.03 -5.84
CA VAL A 98 -4.84 13.76 -6.03
C VAL A 98 -4.70 15.20 -5.55
N ALA A 99 -5.17 16.15 -6.36
CA ALA A 99 -5.25 17.56 -5.98
C ALA A 99 -6.06 17.75 -4.67
N PRO A 100 -5.65 18.68 -3.79
CA PRO A 100 -6.23 18.82 -2.44
C PRO A 100 -7.75 19.04 -2.43
N GLU A 101 -8.28 19.72 -3.45
CA GLU A 101 -9.72 20.04 -3.59
C GLU A 101 -10.60 18.79 -3.82
N ARG A 102 -10.04 17.71 -4.40
CA ARG A 102 -10.78 16.49 -4.76
C ARG A 102 -10.34 15.25 -3.98
N ARG A 103 -9.33 15.40 -3.13
CA ARG A 103 -8.73 14.36 -2.27
C ARG A 103 -9.78 13.61 -1.44
N SER A 104 -10.72 14.32 -0.81
CA SER A 104 -11.75 13.71 0.06
C SER A 104 -12.66 12.76 -0.71
N THR A 105 -13.19 13.23 -1.84
CA THR A 105 -14.07 12.44 -2.71
C THR A 105 -13.36 11.21 -3.27
N ALA A 106 -12.11 11.37 -3.76
CA ALA A 106 -11.31 10.26 -4.26
C ALA A 106 -11.04 9.20 -3.18
N PHE A 107 -10.71 9.64 -1.96
CA PHE A 107 -10.49 8.75 -0.82
C PHE A 107 -11.75 8.00 -0.42
N SER A 108 -12.90 8.68 -0.40
CA SER A 108 -14.20 8.07 -0.13
C SER A 108 -14.52 6.98 -1.16
N TYR A 109 -14.35 7.24 -2.46
CA TYR A 109 -14.60 6.22 -3.49
C TYR A 109 -13.69 5.01 -3.35
N LEU A 110 -12.39 5.22 -3.11
CA LEU A 110 -11.43 4.14 -2.89
C LEU A 110 -11.81 3.28 -1.68
N THR A 111 -12.12 3.94 -0.57
CA THR A 111 -12.49 3.30 0.70
C THR A 111 -13.83 2.57 0.58
N SER A 112 -14.87 3.21 0.02
CA SER A 112 -16.17 2.60 -0.21
C SER A 112 -16.10 1.39 -1.13
N SER A 113 -15.31 1.46 -2.20
CA SER A 113 -15.12 0.31 -3.09
C SER A 113 -14.42 -0.83 -2.34
N SER A 114 -13.38 -0.53 -1.58
CA SER A 114 -12.63 -1.52 -0.79
C SER A 114 -13.49 -2.18 0.28
N HIS A 115 -14.35 -1.43 0.98
CA HIS A 115 -15.28 -1.98 1.97
C HIS A 115 -16.40 -2.76 1.32
N LEU A 116 -16.99 -2.27 0.22
CA LEU A 116 -18.06 -2.99 -0.45
C LEU A 116 -17.59 -4.36 -0.93
N PHE A 117 -16.42 -4.43 -1.55
CA PHE A 117 -15.87 -5.72 -1.97
C PHE A 117 -15.31 -6.49 -0.77
N GLY A 118 -14.50 -5.88 0.10
CA GLY A 118 -13.85 -6.56 1.21
C GLY A 118 -14.79 -7.04 2.31
N ASP A 119 -15.62 -6.14 2.86
CA ASP A 119 -16.49 -6.45 4.01
C ASP A 119 -17.71 -7.30 3.61
N ALA A 120 -18.21 -7.17 2.37
CA ALA A 120 -19.31 -8.01 1.91
C ALA A 120 -18.82 -9.37 1.39
N SER A 121 -17.74 -9.42 0.60
CA SER A 121 -17.28 -10.69 0.02
C SER A 121 -16.47 -11.52 1.01
N GLY A 122 -15.70 -10.89 1.90
CA GLY A 122 -14.84 -11.55 2.87
C GLY A 122 -15.56 -12.61 3.72
N PRO A 123 -16.56 -12.23 4.55
CA PRO A 123 -17.28 -13.19 5.39
C PRO A 123 -18.08 -14.21 4.59
N TYR A 124 -18.58 -13.84 3.40
CA TYR A 124 -19.28 -14.76 2.52
C TYR A 124 -18.35 -15.88 2.01
N ILE A 125 -17.15 -15.52 1.54
CA ILE A 125 -16.16 -16.48 1.04
C ILE A 125 -15.64 -17.36 2.19
N ILE A 126 -15.31 -16.76 3.34
CA ILE A 126 -14.82 -17.50 4.53
C ILE A 126 -15.91 -18.45 5.05
N GLY A 127 -17.16 -18.00 5.10
CA GLY A 127 -18.32 -18.81 5.47
C GLY A 127 -18.52 -20.00 4.53
N ALA A 128 -18.53 -19.75 3.21
CA ALA A 128 -18.69 -20.82 2.22
C ALA A 128 -17.55 -21.87 2.29
N ILE A 129 -16.31 -21.44 2.53
CA ILE A 129 -15.18 -22.35 2.73
C ILE A 129 -15.33 -23.14 4.04
N SER A 130 -15.72 -22.47 5.13
CA SER A 130 -15.98 -23.11 6.43
C SER A 130 -17.06 -24.19 6.30
N ASP A 131 -18.16 -23.88 5.62
CA ASP A 131 -19.27 -24.81 5.39
C ASP A 131 -18.85 -26.00 4.51
N ALA A 132 -18.04 -25.74 3.47
CA ALA A 132 -17.50 -26.80 2.61
C ALA A 132 -16.54 -27.74 3.37
N ILE A 133 -15.76 -27.23 4.32
CA ILE A 133 -14.88 -28.04 5.19
C ILE A 133 -15.73 -28.86 6.18
N GLN A 134 -16.74 -28.26 6.79
CA GLN A 134 -17.66 -28.95 7.70
C GLN A 134 -18.44 -30.08 6.99
N ALA A 135 -18.85 -29.87 5.74
CA ALA A 135 -19.53 -30.89 4.94
C ALA A 135 -18.69 -32.16 4.71
N LYS A 136 -17.35 -32.06 4.76
CA LYS A 136 -16.44 -33.21 4.64
C LYS A 136 -16.23 -33.99 5.94
N HIS A 137 -16.55 -33.39 7.09
CA HIS A 137 -16.40 -34.01 8.42
C HIS A 137 -17.72 -33.93 9.22
N PRO A 138 -18.78 -34.64 8.79
CA PRO A 138 -20.07 -34.58 9.48
C PRO A 138 -19.97 -35.17 10.90
N ASN A 139 -20.55 -34.47 11.87
CA ASN A 139 -20.83 -34.91 13.25
C ASN A 139 -19.69 -34.89 14.30
N ILE A 140 -18.63 -34.09 14.11
CA ILE A 140 -17.59 -33.92 15.13
C ILE A 140 -17.61 -32.47 15.66
N PRO A 141 -18.08 -32.21 16.90
CA PRO A 141 -18.24 -30.85 17.44
C PRO A 141 -16.94 -30.03 17.47
N GLU A 142 -15.79 -30.69 17.57
CA GLU A 142 -14.48 -30.04 17.55
C GLU A 142 -14.14 -29.37 16.21
N TRP A 143 -14.76 -29.81 15.11
CA TRP A 143 -14.48 -29.26 13.78
C TRP A 143 -15.21 -27.95 13.52
N ASN A 144 -16.20 -27.56 14.33
CA ASN A 144 -16.90 -26.30 14.14
C ASN A 144 -15.97 -25.08 14.28
N TYR A 145 -15.10 -25.06 15.30
CA TYR A 145 -14.14 -23.96 15.48
C TYR A 145 -12.90 -24.12 14.59
N LYS A 146 -12.43 -25.36 14.36
CA LYS A 146 -11.26 -25.63 13.50
C LYS A 146 -11.54 -25.28 12.04
N SER A 147 -12.73 -25.59 11.53
CA SER A 147 -13.10 -25.29 10.14
C SER A 147 -13.09 -23.79 9.87
N LEU A 148 -13.59 -22.99 10.83
CA LEU A 148 -13.55 -21.53 10.75
C LEU A 148 -12.10 -20.99 10.85
N ALA A 149 -11.26 -21.57 11.71
CA ALA A 149 -9.85 -21.20 11.80
C ALA A 149 -9.09 -21.50 10.50
N TYR A 150 -9.33 -22.66 9.88
CA TYR A 150 -8.76 -23.02 8.57
C TYR A 150 -9.29 -22.13 7.45
N ALA A 151 -10.58 -21.79 7.44
CA ALA A 151 -11.15 -20.86 6.47
C ALA A 151 -10.56 -19.44 6.62
N SER A 152 -10.28 -19.03 7.86
CA SER A 152 -9.65 -17.73 8.16
C SER A 152 -8.20 -17.65 7.69
N LEU A 153 -7.55 -18.79 7.44
CA LEU A 153 -6.21 -18.87 6.83
C LEU A 153 -6.18 -18.31 5.39
N LEU A 154 -7.34 -18.13 4.75
CA LEU A 154 -7.47 -17.39 3.50
C LEU A 154 -6.94 -15.95 3.64
N SER A 155 -7.13 -15.31 4.80
CA SER A 155 -6.70 -13.94 5.06
C SER A 155 -5.17 -13.75 4.91
N PRO A 156 -4.29 -14.52 5.58
CA PRO A 156 -2.85 -14.42 5.35
C PRO A 156 -2.44 -14.81 3.91
N CYS A 157 -3.16 -15.70 3.23
CA CYS A 157 -2.91 -15.97 1.80
C CYS A 157 -3.16 -14.73 0.92
N LEU A 158 -4.26 -14.01 1.16
CA LEU A 158 -4.54 -12.74 0.46
C LEU A 158 -3.49 -11.67 0.78
N MET A 159 -2.96 -11.65 2.01
CA MET A 159 -1.87 -10.74 2.38
C MET A 159 -0.57 -11.05 1.65
N ILE A 160 -0.25 -12.33 1.41
CA ILE A 160 0.91 -12.72 0.60
C ILE A 160 0.74 -12.19 -0.83
N VAL A 161 -0.42 -12.43 -1.46
CA VAL A 161 -0.71 -11.91 -2.81
C VAL A 161 -0.61 -10.39 -2.83
N SER A 162 -1.18 -9.71 -1.84
CA SER A 162 -1.09 -8.25 -1.70
C SER A 162 0.36 -7.77 -1.58
N THR A 163 1.19 -8.44 -0.79
CA THR A 163 2.62 -8.10 -0.63
C THR A 163 3.40 -8.24 -1.92
N VAL A 164 3.14 -9.32 -2.70
CA VAL A 164 3.73 -9.50 -4.02
C VAL A 164 3.30 -8.36 -4.96
N LEU A 165 2.02 -8.00 -4.95
CA LEU A 165 1.52 -6.88 -5.75
C LEU A 165 2.12 -5.54 -5.33
N TYR A 166 2.30 -5.27 -4.03
CA TYR A 166 2.99 -4.08 -3.55
C TYR A 166 4.45 -4.03 -4.00
N PHE A 167 5.13 -5.18 -4.00
CA PHE A 167 6.50 -5.27 -4.48
C PHE A 167 6.58 -5.07 -6.00
N CYS A 168 5.66 -5.67 -6.77
CA CYS A 168 5.53 -5.42 -8.20
C CYS A 168 5.22 -3.94 -8.50
N ALA A 169 4.32 -3.32 -7.73
CA ALA A 169 4.00 -1.91 -7.85
C ALA A 169 5.23 -1.03 -7.57
N ALA A 170 6.04 -1.38 -6.56
CA ALA A 170 7.30 -0.67 -6.29
C ALA A 170 8.27 -0.72 -7.50
N VAL A 171 8.32 -1.85 -8.22
CA VAL A 171 9.15 -2.00 -9.43
C VAL A 171 8.56 -1.26 -10.64
N MET A 172 7.24 -1.33 -10.85
CA MET A 172 6.59 -0.63 -11.98
C MET A 172 6.66 0.88 -11.82
N PHE A 173 6.38 1.38 -10.62
CA PHE A 173 6.44 2.80 -10.31
C PHE A 173 7.84 3.39 -10.54
N LEU A 174 8.88 2.59 -10.25
CA LEU A 174 10.26 2.93 -10.59
C LEU A 174 10.48 3.05 -12.10
N ARG A 175 10.01 2.07 -12.87
CA ARG A 175 10.16 2.10 -14.33
C ARG A 175 9.45 3.30 -14.94
N ASP A 176 8.25 3.63 -14.47
CA ASP A 176 7.46 4.74 -15.01
C ASP A 176 8.03 6.10 -14.60
N ALA A 177 8.54 6.25 -13.38
CA ALA A 177 9.21 7.49 -12.97
C ALA A 177 10.49 7.75 -13.79
N ASN A 178 11.31 6.71 -14.03
CA ASN A 178 12.53 6.87 -14.82
C ASN A 178 12.23 7.20 -16.29
N LYS A 179 11.15 6.66 -16.87
CA LYS A 179 10.72 7.00 -18.23
C LYS A 179 10.29 8.46 -18.34
N LEU A 180 9.50 8.95 -17.38
CA LEU A 180 9.08 10.34 -17.31
C LEU A 180 10.26 11.32 -17.22
N ASP A 181 11.25 11.02 -16.37
CA ASP A 181 12.45 11.87 -16.26
C ASP A 181 13.28 11.90 -17.56
N LEU A 182 13.26 10.81 -18.34
CA LEU A 182 13.91 10.75 -19.65
C LEU A 182 13.13 11.58 -20.69
N GLU A 183 11.81 11.46 -20.73
CA GLU A 183 10.94 12.24 -21.63
C GLU A 183 11.05 13.75 -21.34
N LEU A 184 11.08 14.15 -20.07
CA LEU A 184 11.27 15.56 -19.69
C LEU A 184 12.63 16.10 -20.14
N LYS A 185 13.71 15.33 -19.97
CA LYS A 185 15.05 15.73 -20.45
C LYS A 185 15.12 15.82 -21.96
N GLN A 186 14.49 14.90 -22.68
CA GLN A 186 14.40 14.94 -24.13
C GLN A 186 13.58 16.14 -24.60
N GLN A 187 12.49 16.49 -23.92
CA GLN A 187 11.75 17.72 -24.19
C GLN A 187 12.60 18.97 -23.95
N GLU A 188 13.33 19.05 -22.84
CA GLU A 188 14.24 20.18 -22.57
C GLU A 188 15.38 20.30 -23.59
N GLU A 189 15.91 19.17 -24.10
CA GLU A 189 16.91 19.18 -25.17
C GLU A 189 16.31 19.61 -26.51
N ASN A 190 15.13 19.11 -26.86
CA ASN A 190 14.43 19.48 -28.10
C ASN A 190 14.04 20.98 -28.09
N ASP A 191 13.55 21.51 -26.98
CA ASP A 191 13.17 22.93 -26.83
C ASP A 191 14.39 23.86 -26.96
N LYS A 192 15.56 23.43 -26.50
CA LYS A 192 16.83 24.14 -26.73
C LYS A 192 17.27 24.13 -28.19
N ILE A 193 17.12 23.00 -28.88
CA ILE A 193 17.47 22.88 -30.29
C ILE A 193 16.53 23.74 -31.14
N ASP A 194 15.22 23.69 -30.91
CA ASP A 194 14.24 24.50 -31.61
C ASP A 194 14.46 26.00 -31.38
N GLY A 195 14.81 26.40 -30.14
CA GLY A 195 15.20 27.77 -29.82
C GLY A 195 16.47 28.25 -30.55
N GLN A 196 17.48 27.38 -30.70
CA GLN A 196 18.69 27.69 -31.47
C GLN A 196 18.42 27.81 -32.97
N ILE A 197 17.59 26.92 -33.52
CA ILE A 197 17.22 26.96 -34.94
C ILE A 197 16.42 28.23 -35.23
N ALA A 198 15.43 28.59 -34.40
CA ALA A 198 14.64 29.81 -34.56
C ALA A 198 15.51 31.07 -34.58
N GLY A 199 16.43 31.22 -33.60
CA GLY A 199 17.34 32.36 -33.56
C GLY A 199 18.29 32.43 -34.77
N HIS A 200 18.74 31.29 -35.29
CA HIS A 200 19.57 31.24 -36.49
C HIS A 200 18.82 31.72 -37.75
N TRP A 201 17.53 31.39 -37.90
CA TRP A 201 16.74 31.87 -39.03
C TRP A 201 16.38 33.36 -38.92
N ASP A 202 16.21 33.88 -37.71
CA ASP A 202 15.97 35.30 -37.47
C ASP A 202 17.22 36.15 -37.85
N ASP A 203 18.42 35.73 -37.44
CA ASP A 203 19.68 36.39 -37.81
C ASP A 203 19.92 36.37 -39.34
N VAL A 204 19.65 35.23 -40.00
CA VAL A 204 19.76 35.11 -41.47
C VAL A 204 18.72 35.98 -42.18
N GLY A 205 17.52 36.13 -41.60
CA GLY A 205 16.46 37.00 -42.13
C GLY A 205 16.85 38.48 -42.08
N ASP A 206 17.41 38.94 -40.96
CA ASP A 206 17.87 40.32 -40.77
C ASP A 206 19.07 40.67 -41.67
N ASP A 207 20.04 39.76 -41.85
CA ASP A 207 21.17 39.97 -42.76
C ASP A 207 20.71 40.12 -44.23
N GLN A 208 19.71 39.35 -44.66
CA GLN A 208 19.15 39.44 -46.02
C GLN A 208 18.36 40.73 -46.26
N LEU A 209 17.75 41.31 -45.21
CA LEU A 209 17.07 42.60 -45.26
C LEU A 209 18.07 43.77 -45.28
N SER A 210 19.16 43.68 -44.52
CA SER A 210 20.21 44.71 -44.45
C SER A 210 21.02 44.84 -45.74
N THR A 211 21.18 43.74 -46.50
CA THR A 211 21.96 43.73 -47.77
C THR A 211 21.16 44.27 -48.98
N LYS A 212 19.85 44.51 -48.83
CA LYS A 212 18.96 44.98 -49.91
C LYS A 212 18.62 46.48 -49.85
N ILE A 213 19.17 47.23 -48.89
CA ILE A 213 19.07 48.69 -48.76
C ILE A 213 20.37 49.32 -49.23
#